data_AF-A9UV57-F1
#
_entry.id   AF-A9UV57-F1
#
_cell.length_a   1.000
_cell.length_b   1.000
_cell.length_c   1.000
_cell.angle_alpha   90.00
_cell.angle_beta   90.00
_cell.angle_gamma   90.00
#
_symmetry.space_group_name_H-M   'P 1'
#
loop_
_entity.id
_entity.type
_entity.pdbx_description
1 polymer ?
#
loop_
_entity_poly.entity_id
_entity_poly.type
_entity_poly.pdbx_seq_one_letter_code
_entity_poly.pdbx_strand_id
1 'polypeptide(L)'
;MDCVKTYLTAELPLYLQTLPIPDTLAGFAELSTEEMVQIAPLFLLVVSMVLMVVVHLLPASPAPARVNTQIKLDEDKIVDKVAVKDKEVYLCRCWKSNKFPFCDGSHNAHNKATGDNVGPVAVRTEAQ
;
A
#
# COMPACT_ATOMS: atom_id res chain seq x y z
N MET A 1 22.91 32.83 -22.95
CA MET A 1 22.11 31.86 -23.72
C MET A 1 22.94 31.09 -24.73
N ASP A 2 24.05 31.67 -25.23
CA ASP A 2 24.89 31.01 -26.24
C ASP A 2 25.58 29.74 -25.75
N CYS A 3 26.09 29.71 -24.51
CA CYS A 3 26.68 28.49 -23.93
C CYS A 3 25.67 27.33 -23.86
N VAL A 4 24.45 27.59 -23.40
CA VAL A 4 23.37 26.58 -23.34
C VAL A 4 22.99 26.11 -24.74
N LYS A 5 22.89 27.04 -25.69
CA LYS A 5 22.58 26.71 -27.09
C LYS A 5 23.66 25.80 -27.68
N THR A 6 24.93 26.15 -27.51
CA THR A 6 26.07 25.35 -27.99
C THR A 6 26.10 23.98 -27.32
N TYR A 7 25.90 23.89 -26.01
CA TYR A 7 25.84 22.62 -25.30
C TYR A 7 24.74 21.71 -25.86
N LEU A 8 23.52 22.25 -26.04
CA LEU A 8 22.37 21.50 -26.56
C LEU A 8 22.52 21.11 -28.03
N THR A 9 23.12 21.95 -28.88
CA THR A 9 23.18 21.70 -30.32
C THR A 9 24.48 21.06 -30.80
N ALA A 10 25.55 21.06 -30.00
CA ALA A 10 26.86 20.55 -30.42
C ALA A 10 27.40 19.46 -29.48
N GLU A 11 27.52 19.74 -28.18
CA GLU A 11 28.17 18.80 -27.26
C GLU A 11 27.28 17.62 -26.86
N LEU A 12 25.98 17.87 -26.64
CA LEU A 12 25.04 16.81 -26.30
C LEU A 12 24.84 15.78 -27.43
N PRO A 13 24.65 16.16 -28.71
CA PRO A 13 24.58 15.20 -29.82
C PRO A 13 25.85 14.37 -29.95
N LEU A 14 27.02 14.98 -29.74
CA LEU A 14 28.30 14.28 -29.79
C LEU A 14 28.39 13.23 -28.67
N TYR A 15 28.06 13.63 -27.44
CA TYR A 15 28.00 12.72 -26.28
C TYR A 15 27.07 11.53 -26.54
N LEU A 16 25.86 11.78 -27.05
CA LEU A 16 24.87 10.74 -27.36
C LEU A 16 25.33 9.78 -28.48
N GLN A 17 26.10 10.25 -29.45
CA GLN A 17 26.64 9.42 -30.54
C GLN A 17 27.82 8.55 -30.11
N THR A 18 28.57 8.99 -29.09
CA THR A 18 29.74 8.25 -28.57
C THR A 18 29.40 7.28 -27.43
N LEU A 19 28.12 7.11 -27.09
CA LEU A 19 27.73 6.23 -25.99
C LEU A 19 28.06 4.76 -26.30
N PRO A 20 28.81 4.06 -25.42
CA PRO A 20 29.09 2.64 -25.55
C PRO A 20 27.86 1.83 -25.10
N ILE A 21 26.80 1.82 -25.90
CA ILE A 21 25.59 1.02 -25.63
C ILE A 21 25.80 -0.39 -26.21
N PRO A 22 25.91 -1.42 -25.37
CA PRO A 22 26.08 -2.79 -25.86
C PRO A 22 24.80 -3.30 -26.53
N ASP A 23 24.94 -4.08 -27.60
CA ASP A 23 23.80 -4.68 -28.32
C ASP A 23 23.07 -5.76 -27.50
N THR A 24 23.71 -6.28 -26.44
CA THR A 24 23.17 -7.33 -25.58
C THR A 24 23.23 -6.97 -24.11
N LEU A 25 22.33 -7.52 -23.32
CA LEU A 25 22.29 -7.32 -21.87
C LEU A 25 23.55 -7.84 -21.16
N ALA A 26 24.23 -8.86 -21.73
CA ALA A 26 25.48 -9.39 -21.20
C ALA A 26 26.67 -8.44 -21.43
N GLY A 27 26.64 -7.64 -22.50
CA GLY A 27 27.71 -6.69 -22.82
C GLY A 27 27.87 -5.58 -21.78
N PHE A 28 26.86 -5.33 -20.94
CA PHE A 28 26.99 -4.40 -19.81
C PHE A 28 27.97 -4.89 -18.72
N ALA A 29 28.26 -6.20 -18.67
CA ALA A 29 29.25 -6.77 -17.75
C ALA A 29 30.70 -6.63 -18.25
N GLU A 30 30.89 -6.33 -19.54
CA GLU A 30 32.20 -6.24 -20.19
C GLU A 30 32.70 -4.79 -20.34
N LEU A 31 31.91 -3.80 -19.94
CA LEU A 31 32.25 -2.37 -20.03
C LEU A 31 33.44 -2.01 -19.14
N SER A 32 34.34 -1.19 -19.68
CA SER A 32 35.43 -0.59 -18.91
C SER A 32 34.91 0.49 -17.94
N THR A 33 35.74 0.86 -16.97
CA THR A 33 35.40 1.90 -15.99
C THR A 33 35.15 3.27 -16.63
N GLU A 34 35.81 3.60 -17.73
CA GLU A 34 35.62 4.86 -18.46
C GLU A 34 34.28 4.89 -19.20
N GLU A 35 33.94 3.80 -19.88
CA GLU A 35 32.67 3.62 -20.58
C GLU A 35 31.49 3.61 -19.60
N MET A 36 31.69 3.03 -18.41
CA MET A 36 30.69 3.04 -17.35
C MET A 36 30.43 4.46 -16.80
N VAL A 37 31.45 5.31 -16.67
CA VAL A 37 31.28 6.71 -16.25
C VAL A 37 30.54 7.51 -17.33
N GLN A 38 30.81 7.24 -18.61
CA GLN A 38 30.12 7.91 -19.71
C GLN A 38 28.64 7.55 -19.79
N ILE A 39 28.25 6.28 -19.59
CA ILE A 39 26.84 5.86 -19.70
C ILE A 39 26.01 6.14 -18.43
N ALA A 40 26.66 6.28 -17.27
CA ALA A 40 25.99 6.42 -15.97
C ALA A 40 24.93 7.53 -15.89
N PRO A 41 25.15 8.77 -16.41
CA PRO A 41 24.14 9.83 -16.32
C PRO A 41 22.84 9.49 -17.04
N LEU A 42 22.92 8.90 -18.24
CA LEU A 42 21.76 8.49 -19.01
C LEU A 42 21.09 7.27 -18.37
N PHE A 43 21.88 6.29 -17.93
CA PHE A 43 21.36 5.09 -17.27
C PHE A 43 20.59 5.43 -15.99
N LEU A 44 21.16 6.29 -15.13
CA LEU A 44 20.50 6.76 -13.91
C LEU A 44 19.21 7.52 -14.22
N LEU A 45 19.21 8.37 -15.26
CA LEU A 45 18.02 9.11 -15.68
C LEU A 45 16.91 8.17 -16.17
N VAL A 46 17.25 7.18 -17.02
CA VAL A 46 16.29 6.20 -17.55
C VAL A 46 15.77 5.31 -16.43
N VAL A 47 16.64 4.77 -15.57
CA VAL A 47 16.24 3.94 -14.42
C VAL A 47 15.35 4.74 -13.46
N SER A 48 15.69 5.99 -13.17
CA SER A 48 14.88 6.86 -12.33
C SER A 48 13.50 7.15 -12.94
N MET A 49 13.44 7.43 -14.24
CA MET A 49 12.19 7.67 -14.94
C MET A 49 11.31 6.41 -14.97
N VAL A 50 11.90 5.25 -15.26
CA VAL A 50 11.20 3.95 -15.23
C VAL A 50 10.71 3.64 -13.80
N LEU A 51 11.54 3.85 -12.78
CA LEU A 51 11.15 3.65 -11.39
C LEU A 51 10.00 4.58 -10.98
N MET A 52 10.05 5.86 -11.36
CA MET A 52 8.97 6.82 -11.13
C MET A 52 7.66 6.37 -11.79
N VAL A 53 7.72 5.95 -13.05
CA VAL A 53 6.56 5.42 -13.78
C VAL A 53 6.01 4.17 -13.09
N VAL A 54 6.87 3.23 -12.73
CA VAL A 54 6.48 2.01 -12.01
C VAL A 54 5.81 2.35 -10.67
N VAL A 55 6.37 3.27 -9.88
CA VAL A 55 5.78 3.67 -8.59
C VAL A 55 4.44 4.39 -8.77
N HIS A 56 4.26 5.18 -9.84
CA HIS A 56 2.99 5.86 -10.11
C HIS A 56 1.92 4.94 -10.71
N LEU A 57 2.32 3.90 -11.44
CA LEU A 57 1.41 2.93 -12.07
C LEU A 57 1.07 1.75 -11.16
N LEU A 58 1.96 1.41 -10.22
CA LEU A 58 1.66 0.40 -9.22
C LEU A 58 0.77 1.00 -8.12
N PRO A 59 -0.37 0.36 -7.79
CA PRO A 59 -1.21 0.84 -6.72
C PRO A 59 -0.43 0.80 -5.40
N ALA A 60 -0.40 1.93 -4.70
CA ALA A 60 0.08 1.95 -3.32
C ALA A 60 -0.69 0.91 -2.49
N SER A 61 0.01 0.20 -1.61
CA SER A 61 -0.64 -0.70 -0.66
C SER A 61 -1.72 0.07 0.08
N PRO A 62 -2.99 -0.42 0.10
CA PRO A 62 -4.04 0.27 0.81
C PRO A 62 -3.62 0.40 2.27
N ALA A 63 -3.81 1.60 2.83
CA ALA A 63 -3.60 1.82 4.25
C ALA A 63 -4.40 0.77 5.04
N PRO A 64 -3.89 0.28 6.19
CA PRO A 64 -4.60 -0.71 6.98
C PRO A 64 -6.00 -0.19 7.32
N ALA A 65 -7.02 -0.95 6.91
CA ALA A 65 -8.40 -0.50 7.01
C ALA A 65 -8.83 -0.43 8.48
N ARG A 66 -9.32 0.74 8.90
CA ARG A 66 -9.93 0.94 10.23
C ARG A 66 -11.21 0.10 10.33
N VAL A 67 -11.27 -0.87 11.24
CA VAL A 67 -12.43 -1.76 11.43
C VAL A 67 -13.63 -1.01 12.01
N ASN A 68 -13.40 -0.26 13.10
CA ASN A 68 -14.42 0.52 13.80
C ASN A 68 -14.49 1.96 13.25
N THR A 69 -15.59 2.28 12.58
CA THR A 69 -15.83 3.58 11.94
C THR A 69 -16.90 4.42 12.61
N GLN A 70 -17.55 3.95 13.69
CA GLN A 70 -18.72 4.64 14.25
C GLN A 70 -18.87 4.59 15.79
N ILE A 71 -18.19 3.68 16.50
CA ILE A 71 -18.38 3.48 17.94
C ILE A 71 -17.25 4.18 18.71
N LYS A 72 -17.56 5.09 19.64
CA LYS A 72 -16.61 5.67 20.63
C LYS A 72 -15.23 6.03 20.02
N LEU A 73 -15.22 6.78 18.91
CA LEU A 73 -14.01 7.01 18.12
C LEU A 73 -12.99 7.93 18.81
N ASP A 74 -13.42 8.60 19.87
CA ASP A 74 -12.66 9.45 20.78
C ASP A 74 -11.87 8.65 21.83
N GLU A 75 -12.21 7.38 22.06
CA GLU A 75 -11.47 6.51 22.97
C GLU A 75 -10.32 5.80 22.23
N ASP A 76 -9.10 5.88 22.78
CA ASP A 76 -7.92 5.19 22.23
C ASP A 76 -8.09 3.67 22.19
N LYS A 77 -8.84 3.11 23.16
CA LYS A 77 -9.11 1.68 23.27
C LYS A 77 -10.44 1.43 23.97
N ILE A 78 -11.38 0.88 23.22
CA ILE A 78 -12.73 0.58 23.69
C ILE A 78 -12.75 -0.81 24.35
N VAL A 79 -13.18 -0.85 25.61
CA VAL A 79 -13.34 -2.09 26.39
C VAL A 79 -14.67 -2.05 27.14
N ASP A 80 -15.57 -2.99 26.84
CA ASP A 80 -16.85 -3.11 27.53
C ASP A 80 -16.85 -4.28 28.51
N LYS A 81 -17.31 -4.02 29.74
CA LYS A 81 -17.52 -5.04 30.77
C LYS A 81 -19.00 -5.36 30.83
N VAL A 82 -19.37 -6.61 30.56
CA VAL A 82 -20.76 -7.07 30.57
C VAL A 82 -20.95 -8.09 31.68
N ALA A 83 -21.86 -7.81 32.60
CA ALA A 83 -22.31 -8.77 33.59
C ALA A 83 -23.36 -9.68 32.95
N VAL A 84 -23.03 -10.96 32.77
CA VAL A 84 -23.94 -11.93 32.16
C VAL A 84 -24.96 -12.38 33.21
N LYS A 85 -26.19 -11.88 33.11
CA LYS A 85 -27.32 -12.29 33.98
C LYS A 85 -28.20 -13.35 33.32
N ASP A 86 -28.26 -13.35 32.00
CA ASP A 86 -29.05 -14.28 31.22
C ASP A 86 -28.28 -15.56 30.92
N LYS A 87 -29.00 -16.65 30.60
CA LYS A 87 -28.38 -17.95 30.28
C LYS A 87 -27.44 -17.88 29.07
N GLU A 88 -27.73 -16.97 28.13
CA GLU A 88 -26.97 -16.78 26.91
C GLU A 88 -27.06 -15.33 26.44
N VAL A 89 -25.92 -14.73 26.08
CA VAL A 89 -25.83 -13.41 25.47
C VAL A 89 -24.92 -13.44 24.24
N TYR A 90 -25.21 -12.57 23.26
CA TYR A 90 -24.41 -12.46 22.05
C TYR A 90 -23.73 -11.09 21.99
N LEU A 91 -22.39 -11.07 21.94
CA LEU A 91 -21.61 -9.83 21.86
C LEU A 91 -21.11 -9.58 20.44
N CYS A 92 -21.14 -8.31 20.04
CA CYS A 92 -20.73 -7.85 18.72
C CYS A 92 -19.21 -7.97 18.54
N ARG A 93 -18.78 -8.45 17.37
CA ARG A 93 -17.37 -8.43 16.93
C ARG A 93 -17.13 -7.69 15.63
N CYS A 94 -18.20 -7.20 14.97
CA CYS A 94 -18.11 -6.53 13.68
C CYS A 94 -18.06 -5.01 13.76
N TRP A 95 -18.26 -4.41 14.93
CA TRP A 95 -18.34 -2.95 15.14
C TRP A 95 -19.46 -2.23 14.37
N LYS A 96 -20.45 -2.98 13.84
CA LYS A 96 -21.59 -2.40 13.10
C LYS A 96 -22.90 -2.37 13.90
N SER A 97 -22.93 -2.99 15.08
CA SER A 97 -24.14 -3.04 15.91
C SER A 97 -24.54 -1.66 16.43
N ASN A 98 -25.83 -1.33 16.31
CA ASN A 98 -26.42 -0.15 16.93
C ASN A 98 -26.64 -0.34 18.44
N LYS A 99 -26.57 -1.58 18.92
CA LYS A 99 -26.69 -1.96 20.34
C LYS A 99 -25.35 -2.42 20.92
N PHE A 100 -24.23 -1.97 20.36
CA PHE A 100 -22.90 -2.31 20.85
C PHE A 100 -22.79 -2.05 22.37
N PRO A 101 -22.27 -2.99 23.18
CA PRO A 101 -21.46 -4.17 22.82
C PRO A 101 -22.25 -5.43 22.42
N PHE A 102 -23.58 -5.41 22.44
CA PHE A 102 -24.40 -6.56 22.08
C PHE A 102 -24.57 -6.71 20.57
N CYS A 103 -24.77 -7.93 20.10
CA CYS A 103 -25.08 -8.21 18.70
C CYS A 103 -26.56 -7.90 18.41
N ASP A 104 -26.82 -7.15 17.34
CA ASP A 104 -28.17 -6.86 16.84
C ASP A 104 -28.43 -7.44 15.43
N GLY A 105 -27.50 -8.24 14.91
CA GLY A 105 -27.57 -8.82 13.56
C GLY A 105 -26.96 -7.97 12.43
N SER A 106 -26.45 -6.76 12.71
CA SER A 106 -25.88 -5.86 11.69
C SER A 106 -24.68 -6.45 10.92
N HIS A 107 -24.01 -7.48 11.45
CA HIS A 107 -22.95 -8.21 10.75
C HIS A 107 -23.43 -8.86 9.44
N ASN A 108 -24.70 -9.23 9.33
CA ASN A 108 -25.22 -9.84 8.11
C ASN A 108 -25.19 -8.89 6.91
N ALA A 109 -25.57 -7.62 7.13
CA ALA A 109 -25.53 -6.60 6.09
C ALA A 109 -24.08 -6.27 5.70
N HIS A 110 -23.18 -6.19 6.69
CA HIS A 110 -21.75 -6.01 6.47
C HIS A 110 -21.17 -7.15 5.63
N ASN A 111 -21.35 -8.40 6.04
CA ASN A 111 -20.87 -9.58 5.33
C ASN A 111 -21.39 -9.63 3.88
N LYS A 112 -22.67 -9.33 3.66
CA LYS A 112 -23.25 -9.29 2.32
C LYS A 112 -22.63 -8.20 1.44
N ALA A 113 -22.33 -7.04 2.00
CA ALA A 113 -21.79 -5.91 1.25
C ALA A 113 -20.29 -6.07 0.93
N THR A 114 -19.52 -6.70 1.83
CA THR A 114 -18.06 -6.79 1.71
C THR A 114 -17.54 -8.16 1.31
N GLY A 115 -18.39 -9.20 1.33
CA GLY A 115 -17.95 -10.59 1.19
C GLY A 115 -17.27 -11.16 2.43
N ASP A 116 -17.39 -10.48 3.58
CA ASP A 116 -16.82 -10.89 4.86
C ASP A 116 -17.65 -12.01 5.53
N ASN A 117 -17.12 -12.59 6.61
CA ASN A 117 -17.72 -13.73 7.32
C ASN A 117 -17.71 -13.56 8.85
N VAL A 118 -17.71 -12.33 9.35
CA VAL A 118 -17.71 -12.06 10.80
C VAL A 118 -19.05 -12.43 11.44
N GLY A 119 -19.00 -12.79 12.72
CA GLY A 119 -20.17 -13.13 13.52
C GLY A 119 -19.99 -12.79 15.00
N PRO A 120 -21.07 -12.81 15.80
CA PRO A 120 -21.00 -12.52 17.23
C PRO A 120 -20.22 -13.59 18.00
N VAL A 121 -19.89 -13.28 19.24
CA VAL A 121 -19.49 -14.30 20.23
C VAL A 121 -20.69 -14.60 21.12
N ALA A 122 -21.04 -15.88 21.25
CA ALA A 122 -22.05 -16.35 22.18
C ALA A 122 -21.38 -16.64 23.53
N VAL A 123 -21.87 -16.02 24.59
CA VAL A 123 -21.42 -16.26 25.97
C VAL A 123 -22.56 -16.88 26.72
N ARG A 124 -22.33 -18.08 27.27
CA ARG A 124 -23.33 -18.82 28.05
C ARG A 124 -22.84 -18.95 29.47
N THR A 125 -23.71 -18.73 30.43
CA THR A 125 -23.44 -19.16 31.81
C THR A 125 -23.68 -20.66 31.84
N GLU A 126 -22.64 -21.45 32.10
CA GLU A 126 -22.88 -22.87 32.41
C GLU A 126 -23.82 -22.93 33.61
N ALA A 127 -24.94 -23.63 33.45
CA ALA A 127 -25.75 -24.02 34.59
C ALA A 127 -24.89 -25.01 35.39
N GLN A 128 -24.33 -24.53 36.49
CA GLN A 128 -23.61 -25.35 37.45
C GLN A 128 -24.56 -26.38 38.07
#